data_AF-A0A7W1M4E9-F1
#
_entry.id   AF-A0A7W1M4E9-F1
#
_cell.length_a   1.000
_cell.length_b   1.000
_cell.length_c   1.000
_cell.angle_alpha   90.00
_cell.angle_beta   90.00
_cell.angle_gamma   90.00
#
_symmetry.space_group_name_H-M   'P 1'
#
loop_
_entity.id
_entity.type
_entity.pdbx_description
1 polymer ?
#
loop_
_entity_poly.entity_id
_entity_poly.type
_entity_poly.pdbx_seq_one_letter_code
_entity_poly.pdbx_strand_id
1 'polypeptide(L)'
;MAVTLDEHALAELTRRANAAKEPVARAAARLIRDGLLSIETEHPGGEPPAPAKNATTGLPGWLEPPGERERWRRELWSTVCALGERYPGVFSKLVADWWTDRALIEVLGALGAWRAQLDSGISIDPRAELLFHDRLELLERRLTKDSDPTAARFAGGPPPSGWLA
;
A
#
# COMPACT_ATOMS: atom_id res chain seq x y z
N MET A 1 9.90 -13.43 -26.04
CA MET A 1 8.88 -13.01 -27.04
C MET A 1 9.15 -11.57 -27.40
N ALA A 2 9.40 -11.26 -28.67
CA ALA A 2 9.53 -9.89 -29.15
C ALA A 2 8.14 -9.37 -29.51
N VAL A 3 7.72 -8.25 -28.93
CA VAL A 3 6.48 -7.57 -29.34
C VAL A 3 6.77 -6.82 -30.62
N THR A 4 6.30 -7.34 -31.75
CA THR A 4 6.44 -6.70 -33.06
C THR A 4 5.24 -5.80 -33.31
N LEU A 5 5.48 -4.50 -33.52
CA LEU A 5 4.46 -3.57 -33.98
C LEU A 5 4.17 -3.83 -35.46
N ASP A 6 2.89 -3.77 -35.84
CA ASP A 6 2.49 -3.76 -37.25
C ASP A 6 3.08 -2.54 -37.97
N GLU A 7 3.37 -2.68 -39.26
CA GLU A 7 4.03 -1.64 -40.06
C GLU A 7 3.23 -0.33 -40.11
N HIS A 8 1.90 -0.42 -40.10
CA HIS A 8 1.04 0.75 -40.03
C HIS A 8 1.13 1.43 -38.65
N ALA A 9 1.25 0.66 -37.56
CA ALA A 9 1.38 1.20 -36.21
C ALA A 9 2.74 1.89 -36.00
N LEU A 10 3.80 1.33 -36.60
CA LEU A 10 5.14 1.92 -36.59
C LEU A 10 5.20 3.24 -37.37
N ALA A 11 4.55 3.30 -38.54
CA ALA A 11 4.45 4.52 -39.34
C ALA A 11 3.72 5.64 -38.57
N GLU A 12 2.61 5.30 -37.91
CA GLU A 12 1.83 6.22 -37.09
C GLU A 12 2.64 6.78 -35.92
N LEU A 13 3.34 5.90 -35.20
CA LEU A 13 4.18 6.26 -34.06
C LEU A 13 5.32 7.19 -34.49
N THR A 14 5.98 6.87 -35.61
CA THR A 14 7.08 7.69 -36.16
C THR A 14 6.58 9.06 -36.57
N ARG A 15 5.40 9.13 -37.20
CA ARG A 15 4.77 10.38 -37.63
C ARG A 15 4.42 11.28 -36.43
N ARG A 16 3.92 10.69 -35.33
CA ARG A 16 3.65 11.41 -34.08
C ARG A 16 4.92 11.89 -33.37
N ALA A 17 5.95 11.07 -33.31
CA ALA A 17 7.24 11.43 -32.73
C ALA A 17 7.88 12.61 -33.47
N ASN A 18 7.81 12.60 -34.81
CA ASN A 18 8.30 13.71 -35.64
C ASN A 18 7.50 15.00 -35.40
N ALA A 19 6.18 14.92 -35.26
CA ALA A 19 5.34 16.08 -34.95
C ALA A 19 5.68 16.69 -33.57
N ALA A 20 6.00 15.84 -32.59
CA ALA A 20 6.41 16.24 -31.25
C ALA A 20 7.92 16.58 -31.13
N LYS A 21 8.69 16.47 -32.23
CA LYS A 21 10.16 16.64 -32.27
C LYS A 21 10.89 15.81 -31.20
N GLU A 22 10.44 14.58 -30.97
CA GLU A 22 11.03 13.69 -29.97
C GLU A 22 11.46 12.34 -30.57
N PRO A 23 12.37 11.59 -29.92
CA PRO A 23 12.73 10.24 -30.38
C PRO A 23 11.53 9.30 -30.30
N VAL A 24 11.36 8.43 -31.32
CA VAL A 24 10.27 7.45 -31.44
C VAL A 24 10.11 6.58 -30.18
N ALA A 25 11.22 6.19 -29.56
CA ALA A 25 11.22 5.42 -28.31
C ALA A 25 10.59 6.19 -27.13
N ARG A 26 10.77 7.51 -27.07
CA ARG A 26 10.20 8.36 -26.01
C ARG A 26 8.70 8.57 -26.22
N ALA A 27 8.27 8.73 -27.48
CA ALA A 27 6.86 8.78 -27.84
C ALA A 27 6.15 7.45 -27.50
N ALA A 28 6.78 6.30 -27.79
CA ALA A 28 6.24 4.98 -27.47
C ALA A 28 6.10 4.77 -25.96
N ALA A 29 7.15 5.09 -25.19
CA ALA A 29 7.13 4.96 -23.74
C ALA A 29 6.04 5.83 -23.09
N ARG A 30 5.81 7.03 -23.64
CA ARG A 30 4.75 7.93 -23.19
C ARG A 30 3.36 7.36 -23.50
N LEU A 31 3.12 6.86 -24.70
CA LEU A 31 1.84 6.24 -25.05
C LEU A 31 1.52 5.01 -24.18
N ILE A 32 2.53 4.18 -23.87
CA ILE A 32 2.36 3.05 -22.96
C ILE A 32 2.02 3.53 -21.54
N ARG A 33 2.73 4.56 -21.05
CA ARG A 33 2.45 5.16 -19.73
C ARG A 33 1.03 5.73 -19.67
N ASP A 34 0.65 6.51 -20.67
CA ASP A 34 -0.66 7.15 -20.72
C ASP A 34 -1.78 6.09 -20.82
N GLY A 35 -1.59 5.03 -21.62
CA GLY A 35 -2.53 3.91 -21.70
C GLY A 35 -2.66 3.11 -20.39
N LEU A 36 -1.55 2.86 -19.68
CA LEU A 36 -1.58 2.19 -18.38
C LEU A 36 -2.35 3.03 -17.34
N LEU A 37 -2.17 4.36 -17.36
CA LEU A 37 -2.90 5.27 -16.47
C LEU A 37 -4.39 5.38 -16.83
N SER A 38 -4.76 5.23 -18.10
CA SER A 38 -6.17 5.23 -18.53
C SER A 38 -6.92 3.95 -18.19
N ILE A 39 -6.25 2.78 -18.22
CA ILE A 39 -6.84 1.49 -17.82
C ILE A 39 -7.19 1.49 -16.31
N GLU A 40 -6.45 2.23 -15.51
CA GLU A 40 -6.72 2.39 -14.07
C GLU A 40 -8.00 3.19 -13.80
N THR A 41 -8.45 4.01 -14.75
CA THR A 41 -9.65 4.85 -14.62
C THR A 41 -10.93 4.26 -15.21
N GLU A 42 -10.85 3.23 -16.07
CA GLU A 42 -12.00 2.64 -16.75
C GLU A 42 -12.29 1.21 -16.26
N HIS A 43 -12.84 1.07 -15.05
CA HIS A 43 -13.63 -0.11 -14.67
C HIS A 43 -15.12 0.25 -14.66
N PRO A 44 -15.94 -0.25 -15.62
CA PRO A 44 -17.38 -0.06 -15.59
C PRO A 44 -18.06 -1.16 -14.76
N GLY A 45 -18.80 -0.75 -13.72
CA GLY A 45 -20.06 -1.36 -13.32
C GLY A 45 -20.05 -2.74 -12.64
N GLY A 46 -20.10 -2.73 -11.31
CA GLY A 46 -20.57 -3.83 -10.48
C GLY A 46 -20.62 -3.35 -9.03
N GLU A 47 -21.80 -2.99 -8.56
CA GLU A 47 -22.04 -2.36 -7.26
C GLU A 47 -21.45 -3.18 -6.09
N PRO A 48 -20.41 -2.69 -5.40
CA PRO A 48 -19.88 -3.32 -4.20
C PRO A 48 -20.72 -2.92 -2.97
N PRO A 49 -20.81 -3.73 -1.91
CA PRO A 49 -21.38 -3.28 -0.65
C PRO A 49 -20.63 -2.02 -0.19
N ALA A 50 -21.41 -1.01 0.20
CA ALA A 50 -20.98 0.38 0.33
C ALA A 50 -19.56 0.56 0.91
N PRO A 51 -18.61 1.15 0.16
CA PRO A 51 -17.35 1.58 0.74
C PRO A 51 -17.66 2.67 1.77
N ALA A 52 -16.94 2.65 2.90
CA ALA A 52 -16.98 3.74 3.85
C ALA A 52 -16.83 5.07 3.09
N LYS A 53 -17.87 5.91 3.14
CA LYS A 53 -18.02 7.17 2.40
C LYS A 53 -17.09 8.28 2.88
N ASN A 54 -15.82 7.99 3.14
CA ASN A 54 -14.81 8.99 3.48
C ASN A 54 -13.61 8.87 2.52
N ALA A 55 -13.88 8.77 1.21
CA ALA A 55 -12.91 9.19 0.20
C ALA A 55 -12.89 10.73 0.17
N THR A 56 -12.40 11.33 1.26
CA THR A 56 -12.09 12.75 1.31
C THR A 56 -10.88 12.95 0.42
N THR A 57 -11.00 13.86 -0.53
CA THR A 57 -9.94 14.33 -1.43
C THR A 57 -8.62 14.53 -0.67
N GLY A 58 -7.62 13.70 -0.99
CA GLY A 58 -6.21 14.09 -0.94
C GLY A 58 -5.22 13.25 -0.12
N LEU A 59 -5.65 12.41 0.84
CA LEU A 59 -4.71 11.70 1.73
C LEU A 59 -4.96 10.18 1.76
N PRO A 60 -3.90 9.35 1.72
CA PRO A 60 -4.03 7.92 1.91
C PRO A 60 -4.65 7.57 3.26
N GLY A 61 -5.64 6.67 3.29
CA GLY A 61 -6.38 6.30 4.51
C GLY A 61 -5.52 5.68 5.63
N TRP A 62 -4.29 5.26 5.32
CA TRP A 62 -3.33 4.76 6.31
C TRP A 62 -2.46 5.85 6.95
N LEU A 63 -2.61 7.11 6.55
CA LEU A 63 -1.97 8.26 7.21
C LEU A 63 -2.96 8.94 8.15
N GLU A 64 -2.46 9.45 9.27
CA GLU A 64 -3.30 10.11 10.27
C GLU A 64 -4.02 11.34 9.67
N PRO A 65 -5.36 11.39 9.69
CA PRO A 65 -6.11 12.52 9.17
C PRO A 65 -6.10 13.68 10.16
N PRO A 66 -6.14 14.95 9.69
CA PRO A 66 -6.07 16.11 10.57
C PRO A 66 -7.26 16.24 11.54
N GLY A 67 -8.45 15.70 11.19
CA GLY A 67 -9.70 15.86 11.97
C GLY A 67 -10.29 14.59 12.59
N GLU A 68 -10.03 13.39 12.04
CA GLU A 68 -10.60 12.10 12.52
C GLU A 68 -9.59 11.26 13.30
N ARG A 69 -8.72 11.89 14.09
CA ARG A 69 -7.56 11.24 14.72
C ARG A 69 -7.95 10.10 15.65
N GLU A 70 -8.87 10.32 16.60
CA GLU A 70 -9.24 9.29 17.58
C GLU A 70 -9.83 8.04 16.92
N ARG A 71 -10.69 8.23 15.91
CA ARG A 71 -11.27 7.13 15.13
C ARG A 71 -10.17 6.39 14.36
N TRP A 72 -9.36 7.11 13.61
CA TRP A 72 -8.27 6.54 12.83
C TRP A 72 -7.27 5.77 13.72
N ARG A 73 -6.95 6.31 14.90
CA ARG A 73 -6.05 5.67 15.87
C ARG A 73 -6.64 4.38 16.44
N ARG A 74 -7.95 4.33 16.68
CA ARG A 74 -8.64 3.09 17.07
C ARG A 74 -8.60 2.04 15.96
N GLU A 75 -8.88 2.45 14.73
CA GLU A 75 -8.85 1.57 13.56
C GLU A 75 -7.43 1.06 13.26
N LEU A 76 -6.41 1.89 13.39
CA LEU A 76 -5.02 1.46 13.25
C LEU A 76 -4.65 0.46 14.35
N TRP A 77 -5.02 0.72 15.60
CA TRP A 77 -4.71 -0.18 16.71
C TRP A 77 -5.35 -1.56 16.51
N SER A 78 -6.63 -1.61 16.13
CA SER A 78 -7.31 -2.87 15.84
C SER A 78 -6.67 -3.60 14.66
N THR A 79 -6.24 -2.86 13.63
CA THR A 79 -5.53 -3.41 12.48
C THR A 79 -4.19 -4.03 12.89
N VAL A 80 -3.41 -3.36 13.74
CA VAL A 80 -2.15 -3.89 14.26
C VAL A 80 -2.37 -5.14 15.12
N CYS A 81 -3.43 -5.17 15.94
CA CYS A 81 -3.81 -6.38 16.68
C CYS A 81 -4.12 -7.54 15.73
N ALA A 82 -4.95 -7.32 14.69
CA ALA A 82 -5.32 -8.34 13.71
C ALA A 82 -4.09 -8.85 12.91
N LEU A 83 -3.15 -7.96 12.56
CA LEU A 83 -1.89 -8.35 11.95
C LEU A 83 -1.04 -9.18 12.92
N GLY A 84 -1.04 -8.83 14.21
CA GLY A 84 -0.33 -9.59 15.25
C GLY A 84 -0.86 -11.00 15.44
N GLU A 85 -2.17 -11.18 15.37
CA GLU A 85 -2.82 -12.49 15.41
C GLU A 85 -2.48 -13.34 14.18
N ARG A 86 -2.42 -12.71 12.99
CA ARG A 86 -2.14 -13.41 11.73
C ARG A 86 -0.66 -13.72 11.51
N TYR A 87 0.24 -12.86 12.00
CA TYR A 87 1.69 -12.98 11.80
C TYR A 87 2.46 -12.91 13.14
N PRO A 88 2.19 -13.84 14.08
CA PRO A 88 2.74 -13.78 15.44
C PRO A 88 4.28 -13.85 15.47
N GLY A 89 4.91 -14.51 14.50
CA GLY A 89 6.37 -14.59 14.41
C GLY A 89 7.05 -13.23 14.23
N VAL A 90 6.44 -12.32 13.47
CA VAL A 90 6.96 -10.97 13.24
C VAL A 90 6.55 -10.05 14.38
N PHE A 91 5.26 -10.05 14.74
CA PHE A 91 4.69 -9.10 15.70
C PHE A 91 5.05 -9.39 17.16
N SER A 92 5.49 -10.61 17.50
CA SER A 92 6.07 -10.89 18.83
C SER A 92 7.35 -10.08 19.10
N LYS A 93 8.02 -9.58 18.06
CA LYS A 93 9.21 -8.74 18.15
C LYS A 93 8.89 -7.25 18.31
N LEU A 94 7.64 -6.84 18.04
CA LEU A 94 7.20 -5.46 18.17
C LEU A 94 7.25 -5.04 19.64
N VAL A 95 7.83 -3.87 19.92
CA VAL A 95 7.88 -3.29 21.26
C VAL A 95 6.51 -2.76 21.68
N ALA A 96 6.17 -2.79 22.97
CA ALA A 96 4.85 -2.40 23.46
C ALA A 96 4.52 -0.90 23.25
N ASP A 97 5.53 -0.06 23.16
CA ASP A 97 5.46 1.39 22.96
C ASP A 97 5.69 1.81 21.50
N TRP A 98 5.48 0.90 20.54
CA TRP A 98 5.64 1.14 19.10
C TRP A 98 4.91 2.40 18.58
N TRP A 99 3.82 2.79 19.25
CA TRP A 99 3.00 3.96 18.94
C TRP A 99 3.68 5.29 19.26
N THR A 100 4.89 5.27 19.83
CA THR A 100 5.71 6.47 20.04
C THR A 100 6.58 6.80 18.83
N ASP A 101 6.86 5.83 17.95
CA ASP A 101 7.62 6.03 16.71
C ASP A 101 6.67 6.32 15.54
N ARG A 102 6.70 7.58 15.07
CA ARG A 102 5.88 8.02 13.94
C ARG A 102 6.15 7.23 12.65
N ALA A 103 7.41 6.92 12.35
CA ALA A 103 7.76 6.19 11.14
C ALA A 103 7.26 4.75 11.21
N LEU A 104 7.27 4.14 12.40
CA LEU A 104 6.74 2.80 12.60
C LEU A 104 5.21 2.77 12.49
N ILE A 105 4.51 3.76 13.05
CA ILE A 105 3.06 3.93 12.86
C ILE A 105 2.68 3.93 11.37
N GLU A 106 3.36 4.74 10.56
CA GLU A 106 3.05 4.87 9.14
C GLU A 106 3.32 3.57 8.36
N VAL A 107 4.40 2.86 8.71
CA VAL A 107 4.70 1.53 8.14
C VAL A 107 3.63 0.52 8.50
N LEU A 108 3.21 0.45 9.78
CA LEU A 108 2.18 -0.47 10.24
C LEU A 108 0.82 -0.16 9.61
N GLY A 109 0.47 1.13 9.48
CA GLY A 109 -0.73 1.56 8.78
C GLY A 109 -0.74 1.15 7.31
N ALA A 110 0.36 1.41 6.60
CA ALA A 110 0.49 1.03 5.20
C ALA A 110 0.42 -0.49 5.01
N LEU A 111 1.05 -1.25 5.90
CA LEU A 111 1.01 -2.72 5.88
C LEU A 111 -0.41 -3.25 6.12
N GLY A 112 -1.14 -2.67 7.08
CA GLY A 112 -2.54 -3.00 7.33
C GLY A 112 -3.45 -2.71 6.14
N ALA A 113 -3.29 -1.54 5.52
CA ALA A 113 -4.03 -1.18 4.32
C ALA A 113 -3.74 -2.11 3.15
N TRP A 114 -2.47 -2.49 2.93
CA TRP A 114 -2.12 -3.46 1.89
C TRP A 114 -2.71 -4.85 2.17
N ARG A 115 -2.66 -5.32 3.42
CA ARG A 115 -3.30 -6.59 3.80
C ARG A 115 -4.80 -6.58 3.51
N ALA A 116 -5.50 -5.49 3.85
CA ALA A 116 -6.93 -5.33 3.57
C ALA A 116 -7.23 -5.31 2.06
N GLN A 117 -6.36 -4.71 1.24
CA GLN A 117 -6.49 -4.75 -0.23
C GLN A 117 -6.33 -6.17 -0.79
N LEU A 118 -5.38 -6.94 -0.26
CA LEU A 118 -5.20 -8.33 -0.65
C LEU A 118 -6.38 -9.20 -0.21
N ASP A 119 -6.87 -9.02 1.02
CA ASP A 119 -7.99 -9.80 1.56
C ASP A 119 -9.33 -9.48 0.88
N SER A 120 -9.51 -8.25 0.39
CA SER A 120 -10.69 -7.86 -0.40
C SER A 120 -10.64 -8.34 -1.86
N GLY A 121 -9.53 -8.96 -2.28
CA GLY A 121 -9.38 -9.45 -3.65
C GLY A 121 -9.20 -8.35 -4.70
N ILE A 122 -8.87 -7.12 -4.29
CA ILE A 122 -8.57 -6.01 -5.21
C ILE A 122 -7.40 -6.39 -6.14
N SER A 123 -6.43 -7.15 -5.63
CA SER A 123 -5.37 -7.77 -6.43
C SER A 123 -5.46 -9.29 -6.31
N ILE A 124 -5.76 -9.96 -7.43
CA ILE A 124 -5.73 -11.42 -7.56
C ILE A 124 -4.36 -11.95 -8.02
N ASP A 125 -3.37 -11.06 -8.20
CA ASP A 125 -2.04 -11.42 -8.64
C ASP A 125 -1.24 -12.04 -7.48
N PRO A 126 -0.81 -13.32 -7.58
CA PRO A 126 -0.07 -13.98 -6.51
C PRO A 126 1.28 -13.29 -6.20
N ARG A 127 1.82 -12.50 -7.13
CA ARG A 127 3.03 -11.71 -6.87
C ARG A 127 2.81 -10.63 -5.81
N ALA A 128 1.58 -10.11 -5.69
CA ALA A 128 1.27 -9.12 -4.66
C ALA A 128 1.33 -9.72 -3.25
N GLU A 129 0.93 -10.99 -3.10
CA GLU A 129 1.05 -11.73 -1.84
C GLU A 129 2.53 -12.01 -1.50
N LEU A 130 3.34 -12.44 -2.48
CA LEU A 130 4.77 -12.66 -2.27
C LEU A 130 5.50 -11.37 -1.84
N LEU A 131 5.21 -10.26 -2.51
CA LEU A 131 5.79 -8.95 -2.14
C LEU A 131 5.35 -8.49 -0.74
N PHE A 132 4.14 -8.84 -0.31
CA PHE A 132 3.69 -8.57 1.06
C PHE A 132 4.52 -9.35 2.08
N HIS A 133 4.81 -10.62 1.82
CA HIS A 133 5.69 -11.43 2.66
C HIS A 133 7.14 -10.91 2.67
N ASP A 134 7.69 -10.51 1.53
CA ASP A 134 9.02 -9.87 1.48
C ASP A 134 9.07 -8.61 2.37
N ARG A 135 7.99 -7.83 2.39
CA ARG A 135 7.88 -6.64 3.22
C ARG A 135 7.74 -6.99 4.71
N LEU A 136 7.04 -8.07 5.05
CA LEU A 136 6.98 -8.59 6.42
C LEU A 136 8.35 -9.01 6.93
N GLU A 137 9.15 -9.71 6.12
CA GLU A 137 10.50 -10.09 6.51
C GLU A 137 11.41 -8.87 6.72
N LEU A 138 11.26 -7.84 5.89
CA LEU A 138 12.02 -6.60 6.07
C LEU A 138 11.64 -5.90 7.38
N LEU A 139 10.35 -5.87 7.71
CA LEU A 139 9.88 -5.36 8.99
C LEU A 139 10.46 -6.19 10.15
N GLU A 140 10.42 -7.52 10.06
CA GLU A 140 10.99 -8.41 11.08
C GLU A 140 12.48 -8.14 11.34
N ARG A 141 13.27 -8.00 10.26
CA ARG A 141 14.70 -7.66 10.36
C ARG A 141 14.91 -6.31 11.05
N ARG A 142 14.10 -5.31 10.73
CA ARG A 142 14.13 -4.00 11.41
C ARG A 142 13.80 -4.13 12.89
N LEU A 143 12.69 -4.79 13.23
CA LEU A 143 12.27 -5.01 14.62
C LEU A 143 13.32 -5.78 15.41
N THR A 144 14.01 -6.73 14.80
CA THR A 144 15.09 -7.51 15.45
C THR A 144 16.34 -6.66 15.68
N LYS A 145 16.71 -5.82 14.71
CA LYS A 145 17.90 -4.96 14.80
C LYS A 145 17.74 -3.87 15.86
N ASP A 146 16.56 -3.29 15.94
CA ASP A 146 16.26 -2.17 16.84
C ASP A 146 15.73 -2.66 18.21
N SER A 147 15.71 -3.97 18.43
CA SER A 147 15.14 -4.60 19.63
C SER A 147 16.09 -4.51 20.83
N ASP A 148 15.72 -3.71 21.82
CA ASP A 148 16.21 -3.84 23.19
C ASP A 148 15.70 -5.17 23.80
N PRO A 149 16.57 -6.08 24.27
CA PRO A 149 16.16 -7.35 24.90
C PRO A 149 15.26 -7.16 26.14
N THR A 150 15.35 -6.01 26.80
CA THR A 150 14.63 -5.70 28.03
C THR A 150 13.28 -5.01 27.79
N ALA A 151 13.03 -4.53 26.57
CA ALA A 151 11.77 -3.86 26.25
C ALA A 151 10.59 -4.85 26.29
N ALA A 152 9.50 -4.38 26.90
CA ALA A 152 8.22 -5.10 26.89
C ALA A 152 7.74 -5.28 25.45
N ARG A 153 7.16 -6.45 25.14
CA ARG A 153 6.64 -6.78 23.81
C ARG A 153 5.17 -6.47 23.69
N PHE A 154 4.77 -6.11 22.49
CA PHE A 154 3.38 -5.96 22.13
C PHE A 154 2.66 -7.30 22.26
N ALA A 155 1.60 -7.34 23.04
CA ALA A 155 0.79 -8.53 23.30
C ALA A 155 -0.65 -8.40 22.77
N GLY A 156 -0.93 -7.37 21.98
CA GLY A 156 -2.31 -6.99 21.64
C GLY A 156 -3.04 -6.35 22.82
N GLY A 157 -4.38 -6.28 22.73
CA GLY A 157 -5.25 -5.73 23.76
C GLY A 157 -5.77 -4.33 23.44
N PRO A 158 -6.41 -3.64 24.41
CA PRO A 158 -6.94 -2.30 24.19
C PRO A 158 -5.83 -1.26 24.00
N PRO A 159 -6.07 -0.20 23.20
CA PRO A 159 -5.12 0.89 23.05
C PRO A 159 -4.85 1.61 24.38
N PRO A 160 -3.60 2.07 24.63
CA PRO A 160 -3.31 2.88 25.80
C PRO A 160 -3.99 4.25 25.71
N SER A 161 -4.38 4.82 26.85
CA SER A 161 -5.10 6.11 26.87
C SER A 161 -4.32 7.25 26.20
N GLY A 162 -2.98 7.24 26.32
CA GLY A 162 -2.11 8.23 25.66
C GLY A 162 -2.08 8.13 24.14
N TRP A 163 -2.43 6.97 23.56
CA TRP A 163 -2.59 6.82 22.11
C TRP A 163 -3.91 7.44 21.63
N LEU A 164 -4.97 7.36 22.40
CA LEU A 164 -6.29 7.88 22.01
C LEU A 164 -6.46 9.40 22.22
N ALA A 165 -5.54 10.03 22.95
CA ALA A 165 -5.60 11.44 23.35
C ALA A 165 -5.30 12.44 22.22
#